data_AF-A0A9E5LYP8-F1
#
_entry.id   AF-A0A9E5LYP8-F1
#
_cell.length_a   1.000
_cell.length_b   1.000
_cell.length_c   1.000
_cell.angle_alpha   90.00
_cell.angle_beta   90.00
_cell.angle_gamma   90.00
#
_symmetry.space_group_name_H-M   'P 1'
#
loop_
_entity.id
_entity.type
_entity.pdbx_description
1 polymer ?
#
loop_
_entity_poly.entity_id
_entity_poly.type
_entity_poly.pdbx_seq_one_letter_code
_entity_poly.pdbx_strand_id
1 'polypeptide(L)'
;MFDYLLRQLVDPAFLFFLGFLFLLYLSWRGSEQLRRKYLSFFLVALLVVSNSWIAALAAQPLESYGLKNSPLGDAQKRTSIQCKDFTGVIALGGVISSVDYRSERGVALLAGAERVVEPVVLYRSCPNFTLVYSSFGPESGGAIGEAELAKRTWISLGVK
;
A
#
# COMPACT_ATOMS: atom_id res chain seq x y z
N MET A 1 -15.96 18.21 4.62
CA MET A 1 -16.27 18.80 3.30
C MET A 1 -14.98 19.20 2.56
N PHE A 2 -14.06 19.91 3.21
CA PHE A 2 -12.78 20.33 2.60
C PHE A 2 -11.86 19.14 2.21
N ASP A 3 -11.75 18.12 3.06
CA ASP A 3 -10.93 16.92 2.78
C ASP A 3 -11.43 16.10 1.59
N TYR A 4 -12.75 16.10 1.37
CA TYR A 4 -13.35 15.38 0.24
C TYR A 4 -12.99 16.07 -1.09
N LEU A 5 -13.03 17.41 -1.12
CA LEU A 5 -12.63 18.19 -2.28
C LEU A 5 -11.13 18.07 -2.57
N LEU A 6 -10.29 18.11 -1.53
CA LEU A 6 -8.85 17.89 -1.66
C LEU A 6 -8.55 16.48 -2.20
N ARG A 7 -9.25 15.45 -1.72
CA ARG A 7 -9.10 14.09 -2.27
C ARG A 7 -9.48 14.01 -3.74
N GLN A 8 -10.58 14.63 -4.15
CA GLN A 8 -10.97 14.66 -5.57
C GLN A 8 -9.96 15.42 -6.44
N LEU A 9 -9.40 16.52 -5.96
CA LEU A 9 -8.40 17.31 -6.69
C LEU A 9 -7.06 16.60 -6.90
N VAL A 10 -6.76 15.60 -6.07
CA VAL A 10 -5.52 14.82 -6.13
C VAL A 10 -5.76 13.42 -6.71
N ASP A 11 -7.02 13.01 -6.88
CA ASP A 11 -7.38 11.72 -7.47
C ASP A 11 -6.95 11.68 -8.95
N PRO A 12 -6.02 10.78 -9.32
CA PRO A 12 -5.55 10.65 -10.69
C PRO A 12 -6.70 10.43 -11.67
N ALA A 13 -7.71 9.62 -11.30
CA ALA A 13 -8.84 9.31 -12.18
C ALA A 13 -9.68 10.56 -12.49
N PHE A 14 -9.90 11.40 -11.49
CA PHE A 14 -10.64 12.66 -11.65
C PHE A 14 -9.88 13.66 -12.53
N LEU A 15 -8.56 13.78 -12.34
CA LEU A 15 -7.71 14.63 -13.18
C LEU A 15 -7.66 14.15 -14.63
N PHE A 16 -7.59 12.84 -14.87
CA PHE A 16 -7.67 12.26 -16.21
C PHE A 16 -9.02 12.50 -16.87
N PHE A 17 -10.12 12.40 -16.11
CA PHE A 17 -11.46 12.70 -16.60
C PHE A 17 -11.61 14.16 -17.03
N LEU A 18 -11.12 15.12 -16.22
CA LEU A 18 -11.09 16.53 -16.58
C LEU A 18 -10.23 16.79 -17.83
N GLY A 19 -9.06 16.15 -17.92
CA GLY A 19 -8.20 16.22 -19.10
C GLY A 19 -8.89 15.70 -20.37
N PHE A 20 -9.63 14.60 -20.26
CA PHE A 20 -10.41 14.04 -21.36
C PHE A 20 -11.55 14.98 -21.80
N LEU A 21 -12.31 15.54 -20.87
CA LEU A 21 -13.35 16.53 -21.18
C LEU A 21 -12.78 17.77 -21.87
N PHE A 22 -11.61 18.24 -21.44
CA PHE A 22 -10.92 19.37 -22.05
C PHE A 22 -10.48 19.06 -23.49
N LEU A 23 -9.98 17.85 -23.75
CA LEU A 23 -9.66 17.39 -25.10
C LEU A 23 -10.90 17.27 -25.99
N LEU A 24 -12.03 16.78 -25.46
CA LEU A 24 -13.30 16.76 -26.18
C LEU A 24 -13.77 18.17 -26.55
N TYR A 25 -13.69 19.11 -25.60
CA TYR A 25 -14.02 20.51 -25.85
C TYR A 25 -13.14 21.13 -26.96
N LEU A 26 -11.83 20.89 -26.91
CA LEU A 26 -10.89 21.34 -27.95
C LEU A 26 -11.13 20.65 -29.29
N SER A 27 -11.60 19.39 -29.30
CA SER A 27 -11.95 18.69 -30.53
C SER A 27 -13.18 19.31 -31.22
N TRP A 28 -14.09 19.91 -30.44
CA TRP A 28 -15.34 20.48 -30.93
C TRP A 28 -15.19 21.96 -31.34
N ARG A 29 -14.41 22.76 -30.61
CA ARG A 29 -14.29 24.22 -30.85
C ARG A 29 -12.86 24.71 -31.15
N GLY A 30 -11.86 23.86 -31.06
CA GLY A 30 -10.46 24.26 -31.17
C GLY A 30 -9.94 24.29 -32.61
N SER A 31 -8.93 25.14 -32.84
CA SER A 31 -8.09 25.08 -34.05
C SER A 31 -7.36 23.73 -34.12
N GLU A 32 -7.23 23.20 -35.34
CA GLU A 32 -6.50 21.95 -35.65
C GLU A 32 -5.09 21.93 -35.03
N GLN A 33 -4.38 23.07 -35.05
CA GLN A 33 -3.05 23.20 -34.46
C GLN A 33 -3.06 23.14 -32.93
N LEU A 34 -4.04 23.77 -32.29
CA LEU A 34 -4.21 23.70 -30.84
C LEU A 34 -4.49 22.26 -30.42
N ARG A 35 -5.43 21.61 -31.10
CA ARG A 35 -5.82 20.22 -30.86
C ARG A 35 -4.59 19.28 -30.88
N ARG A 36 -3.75 19.37 -31.92
CA ARG A 36 -2.55 18.53 -32.04
C ARG A 36 -1.55 18.78 -30.91
N LYS A 37 -1.33 20.04 -30.52
CA LYS A 37 -0.42 20.40 -29.41
C LYS A 37 -0.89 19.80 -28.08
N TYR A 38 -2.15 19.99 -27.73
CA TYR A 38 -2.70 19.47 -26.47
C TYR A 38 -2.81 17.95 -26.46
N LEU A 39 -3.17 17.32 -27.58
CA LEU A 39 -3.21 15.86 -27.68
C LEU A 39 -1.80 15.26 -27.54
N SER A 40 -0.79 15.89 -28.15
CA SER A 40 0.62 15.48 -27.99
C SER A 40 1.08 15.63 -26.54
N PHE A 41 0.75 16.76 -25.90
CA PHE A 41 1.06 16.98 -24.49
C PHE A 41 0.39 15.93 -23.59
N PHE A 42 -0.89 15.63 -23.81
CA PHE A 42 -1.63 14.65 -23.03
C PHE A 42 -1.07 13.23 -23.18
N LEU A 43 -0.69 12.83 -24.40
CA LEU A 43 -0.02 11.55 -24.65
C LEU A 43 1.33 11.45 -23.94
N VAL A 44 2.14 12.52 -23.99
CA VAL A 44 3.40 12.59 -23.26
C VAL A 44 3.16 12.50 -21.75
N ALA A 45 2.17 13.22 -21.22
CA ALA A 45 1.81 13.16 -19.81
C ALA A 45 1.36 11.74 -19.39
N LEU A 46 0.55 11.06 -20.22
CA LEU A 46 0.17 9.66 -19.99
C LEU A 46 1.38 8.73 -19.94
N LEU A 47 2.31 8.87 -20.89
CA LEU A 47 3.54 8.06 -20.93
C LEU A 47 4.41 8.31 -19.69
N VAL A 48 4.52 9.57 -19.26
CA VAL A 48 5.28 9.97 -18.06
C VAL A 48 4.64 9.38 -16.80
N VAL A 49 3.32 9.50 -16.64
CA VAL A 49 2.60 8.98 -15.46
C VAL A 49 2.54 7.46 -15.43
N SER A 50 2.53 6.80 -16.60
CA SER A 50 2.56 5.33 -16.70
C SER A 50 3.93 4.74 -16.40
N ASN A 51 4.97 5.57 -16.31
CA ASN A 51 6.32 5.12 -16.01
C ASN A 51 6.50 4.89 -14.50
N SER A 52 6.72 3.64 -14.11
CA SER A 52 6.89 3.24 -12.71
C SER A 52 8.05 3.95 -12.00
N TRP A 53 9.14 4.27 -12.71
CA TRP A 53 10.27 5.01 -12.16
C TRP A 53 9.89 6.45 -11.78
N ILE A 54 9.13 7.12 -12.65
CA ILE A 54 8.68 8.50 -12.42
C ILE A 54 7.66 8.54 -11.28
N ALA A 55 6.75 7.56 -11.24
CA ALA A 55 5.83 7.40 -10.13
C ALA A 55 6.58 7.18 -8.79
N ALA A 56 7.65 6.38 -8.79
CA ALA A 56 8.48 6.17 -7.61
C ALA A 56 9.19 7.47 -7.16
N LEU A 57 9.76 8.24 -8.09
CA LEU A 57 10.35 9.55 -7.80
C LEU A 57 9.33 10.54 -7.23
N ALA A 58 8.10 10.54 -7.76
CA ALA A 58 7.02 11.38 -7.25
C ALA A 58 6.56 10.97 -5.83
N ALA A 59 6.70 9.69 -5.47
CA ALA A 59 6.38 9.18 -4.14
C ALA A 59 7.48 9.43 -3.10
N GLN A 60 8.74 9.62 -3.53
CA GLN A 60 9.89 9.80 -2.63
C GLN A 60 9.73 10.89 -1.55
N PRO A 61 9.14 12.07 -1.81
CA PRO A 61 8.97 13.09 -0.76
C PRO A 61 8.06 12.61 0.37
N LEU A 62 6.99 11.87 0.03
CA LEU A 62 6.06 11.32 1.00
C LEU A 62 6.71 10.19 1.81
N GLU A 63 7.45 9.31 1.14
CA GLU A 63 8.24 8.26 1.78
C GLU A 63 9.29 8.86 2.73
N SER A 64 10.06 9.85 2.26
CA SER A 64 11.07 10.56 3.04
C SER A 64 10.46 11.27 4.26
N TYR A 65 9.28 11.88 4.09
CA TYR A 65 8.54 12.47 5.21
C TYR A 65 8.12 11.40 6.23
N GLY A 66 7.61 10.25 5.75
CA GLY A 66 7.27 9.11 6.60
C GLY A 66 8.46 8.61 7.41
N LEU A 67 9.60 8.40 6.75
CA LEU A 67 10.84 7.93 7.38
C LEU A 67 11.43 8.95 8.35
N LYS A 68 11.30 10.25 8.05
CA LYS A 68 11.79 11.33 8.93
C LYS A 68 10.97 11.44 10.21
N ASN A 69 9.64 11.38 10.11
CA ASN A 69 8.75 11.60 11.25
C ASN A 69 8.41 10.30 12.01
N SER A 70 8.58 9.14 11.36
CA SER A 70 8.42 7.82 11.95
C SER A 70 9.65 6.97 11.62
N PRO A 71 10.78 7.17 12.32
CA PRO A 71 12.01 6.43 12.05
C PRO A 71 11.88 4.91 12.29
N LEU A 72 10.87 4.49 13.06
CA LEU A 72 10.51 3.08 13.25
C LEU A 72 9.73 2.48 12.06
N GLY A 73 9.25 3.32 11.14
CA GLY A 73 8.69 2.89 9.86
C GLY A 73 9.75 2.46 8.84
N ASP A 74 11.03 2.72 9.12
CA ASP A 74 12.15 2.26 8.31
C ASP A 74 12.48 0.79 8.62
N ALA A 75 12.29 -0.09 7.63
CA ALA A 75 12.58 -1.51 7.77
C ALA A 75 14.05 -1.79 8.13
N GLN A 76 14.97 -0.92 7.72
CA GLN A 76 16.40 -1.09 8.00
C GLN A 76 16.77 -0.77 9.44
N LYS A 77 15.95 0.03 10.14
CA LYS A 77 16.21 0.45 11.53
C LYS A 77 15.52 -0.42 12.57
N ARG A 78 14.84 -1.50 12.18
CA ARG A 78 14.11 -2.38 13.10
C ARG A 78 14.99 -3.03 14.17
N THR A 79 16.27 -3.26 13.88
CA THR A 79 17.26 -3.76 14.84
C THR A 79 17.62 -2.75 15.94
N SER A 80 17.24 -1.47 15.78
CA SER A 80 17.43 -0.43 16.79
C SER A 80 16.29 -0.32 17.80
N ILE A 81 15.22 -1.12 17.65
CA ILE A 81 14.11 -1.18 18.61
C ILE A 81 14.64 -1.72 19.93
N GLN A 82 14.51 -0.93 21.00
CA GLN A 82 14.86 -1.40 22.34
C GLN A 82 13.66 -2.13 22.93
N CYS A 83 13.83 -3.41 23.28
CA CYS A 83 12.74 -4.25 23.79
C CYS A 83 12.10 -3.74 25.10
N LYS A 84 12.71 -2.76 25.77
CA LYS A 84 12.16 -2.14 26.99
C LYS A 84 11.11 -1.06 26.71
N ASP A 85 11.10 -0.50 25.50
CA ASP A 85 10.24 0.62 25.13
C ASP A 85 8.83 0.15 24.72
N PHE A 86 8.68 -1.15 24.46
CA PHE A 86 7.44 -1.77 23.98
C PHE A 86 7.19 -3.09 24.72
N THR A 87 5.91 -3.43 24.91
CA THR A 87 5.50 -4.69 25.57
C THR A 87 5.08 -5.76 24.55
N GLY A 88 4.88 -5.39 23.29
CA GLY A 88 4.33 -6.31 22.30
C GLY A 88 4.10 -5.69 20.93
N VAL A 89 3.56 -6.50 20.03
CA VAL A 89 3.27 -6.15 18.64
C VAL A 89 1.82 -6.48 18.33
N ILE A 90 1.11 -5.52 17.76
CA ILE A 90 -0.25 -5.72 17.23
C ILE A 90 -0.15 -5.76 15.71
N ALA A 91 -0.44 -6.92 15.13
CA ALA A 91 -0.58 -7.10 13.69
C ALA A 91 -2.04 -6.88 13.30
N LEU A 92 -2.28 -5.86 12.49
CA LEU A 92 -3.61 -5.59 11.95
C LEU A 92 -3.83 -6.43 10.69
N GLY A 93 -4.76 -7.36 10.79
CA GLY A 93 -5.37 -8.05 9.66
C GLY A 93 -6.17 -7.08 8.80
N GLY A 94 -6.49 -7.50 7.60
CA GLY A 94 -7.23 -6.69 6.65
C GLY A 94 -7.42 -7.42 5.33
N VAL A 95 -8.51 -7.04 4.65
CA VAL A 95 -8.84 -7.55 3.33
C VAL A 95 -7.82 -7.00 2.34
N ILE A 96 -6.79 -7.79 2.04
CA ILE A 96 -5.99 -7.57 0.84
C ILE A 96 -6.76 -8.29 -0.25
N SER A 97 -7.40 -7.53 -1.14
CA SER A 97 -7.99 -8.11 -2.34
C SER A 97 -6.88 -8.84 -3.07
N SER A 98 -6.95 -10.16 -3.03
CA SER A 98 -6.00 -11.05 -3.67
C SER A 98 -6.30 -11.09 -5.16
N VAL A 99 -6.23 -9.94 -5.84
CA VAL A 99 -6.52 -9.85 -7.27
C VAL A 99 -5.52 -10.71 -8.07
N ASP A 100 -4.37 -11.05 -7.47
CA ASP A 100 -3.28 -11.81 -8.10
C ASP A 100 -2.91 -13.15 -7.41
N TYR A 101 -3.63 -13.62 -6.39
CA TYR A 101 -3.29 -14.91 -5.76
C TYR A 101 -3.87 -16.08 -6.58
N ARG A 102 -3.00 -16.81 -7.28
CA ARG A 102 -3.28 -18.15 -7.80
C ARG A 102 -2.49 -19.17 -6.99
N SER A 103 -3.19 -19.99 -6.20
CA SER A 103 -2.59 -21.05 -5.37
C SER A 103 -1.71 -22.02 -6.17
N GLU A 104 -2.01 -22.20 -7.46
CA GLU A 104 -1.26 -23.01 -8.43
C GLU A 104 0.16 -22.49 -8.74
N ARG A 105 0.43 -21.19 -8.51
CA ARG A 105 1.69 -20.53 -8.90
C ARG A 105 2.67 -20.32 -7.74
N GLY A 106 2.39 -20.88 -6.57
CA GLY A 106 3.25 -20.79 -5.39
C GLY A 106 3.04 -19.55 -4.54
N VAL A 107 3.95 -19.35 -3.57
CA VAL A 107 3.85 -18.33 -2.52
C VAL A 107 4.09 -16.93 -3.11
N ALA A 108 3.07 -16.07 -3.07
CA ALA A 108 3.20 -14.66 -3.40
C ALA A 108 3.65 -13.87 -2.16
N LEU A 109 4.89 -13.36 -2.17
CA LEU A 109 5.39 -12.41 -1.17
C LEU A 109 4.86 -11.01 -1.48
N LEU A 110 3.59 -10.79 -1.16
CA LEU A 110 2.97 -9.46 -1.23
C LEU A 110 3.27 -8.69 0.07
N ALA A 111 3.06 -7.37 0.07
CA ALA A 111 3.14 -6.55 1.28
C ALA A 111 2.27 -7.07 2.45
N GLY A 112 1.26 -7.90 2.14
CA GLY A 112 0.48 -8.65 3.13
C GLY A 112 1.23 -9.75 3.86
N ALA A 113 2.18 -10.42 3.21
CA ALA A 113 3.01 -11.45 3.83
C ALA A 113 3.90 -10.84 4.92
N GLU A 114 4.49 -9.67 4.66
CA GLU A 114 5.29 -8.92 5.64
C GLU A 114 4.50 -8.64 6.92
N ARG A 115 3.21 -8.31 6.83
CA ARG A 115 2.35 -8.08 8.01
C ARG A 115 2.21 -9.30 8.91
N VAL A 116 2.33 -10.51 8.35
CA VAL A 116 2.25 -11.76 9.12
C VAL A 116 3.64 -12.18 9.62
N VAL A 117 4.72 -11.99 8.86
CA VAL A 117 6.04 -12.45 9.27
C VAL A 117 6.81 -11.47 10.15
N GLU A 118 6.56 -10.16 10.02
CA GLU A 118 7.28 -9.13 10.78
C GLU A 118 7.12 -9.25 12.30
N PRO A 119 5.92 -9.52 12.85
CA PRO A 119 5.76 -9.72 14.28
C PRO A 119 6.62 -10.87 14.82
N VAL A 120 6.87 -11.90 14.02
CA VAL A 120 7.72 -13.04 14.40
C VAL A 120 9.19 -12.63 14.46
N VAL A 121 9.65 -11.81 13.51
CA VAL A 121 11.01 -11.26 13.51
C VAL A 121 11.24 -10.41 14.77
N LEU A 122 10.25 -9.58 15.13
CA LEU A 122 10.29 -8.77 16.34
C LEU A 122 10.25 -9.63 17.61
N TYR A 123 9.41 -10.67 17.66
CA TYR A 123 9.36 -11.61 18.79
C TYR A 123 10.69 -12.34 19.00
N ARG A 124 11.36 -12.76 17.93
CA ARG A 124 12.70 -13.39 18.04
C ARG A 124 13.75 -12.43 18.60
N SER A 125 13.61 -11.14 18.29
CA SER A 125 14.51 -10.09 18.81
C SER A 125 14.18 -9.70 20.25
N CYS A 126 12.89 -9.76 20.61
CA CYS A 126 12.36 -9.43 21.92
C CYS A 126 11.41 -10.55 22.42
N PRO A 127 11.94 -11.64 23.00
CA PRO A 127 11.15 -12.85 23.31
C PRO A 127 9.99 -12.67 24.30
N ASN A 128 9.96 -11.54 25.02
CA ASN A 128 8.91 -11.23 25.99
C ASN A 128 7.74 -10.44 25.38
N PHE A 129 7.76 -10.20 24.06
CA PHE A 129 6.70 -9.44 23.39
C PHE A 129 5.41 -10.23 23.32
N THR A 130 4.32 -9.59 23.75
CA THR A 130 2.97 -10.09 23.49
C THR A 130 2.64 -9.87 22.01
N LEU A 131 2.36 -10.93 21.26
CA LEU A 131 1.89 -10.82 19.88
C LEU A 131 0.37 -10.91 19.82
N VAL A 132 -0.25 -9.92 19.18
CA VAL A 132 -1.70 -9.86 18.99
C VAL A 132 -2.00 -9.75 17.50
N TYR A 133 -2.87 -10.60 16.99
CA TYR A 133 -3.39 -10.47 15.63
C TYR A 133 -4.85 -10.00 15.70
N SER A 134 -5.14 -8.86 15.06
CA SER A 134 -6.49 -8.29 14.99
C SER A 134 -7.10 -8.57 13.63
N SER A 135 -8.17 -9.35 13.53
CA SER A 135 -8.88 -9.62 12.28
C SER A 135 -10.21 -8.86 12.18
N PHE A 136 -10.63 -8.49 10.97
CA PHE A 136 -11.96 -7.94 10.70
C PHE A 136 -12.76 -8.94 9.86
N GLY A 137 -13.84 -9.49 10.42
CA GLY A 137 -14.79 -10.34 9.69
C GLY A 137 -15.35 -11.48 10.55
N PRO A 138 -16.61 -11.91 10.32
CA PRO A 138 -17.13 -13.12 10.94
C PRO A 138 -16.31 -14.33 10.46
N GLU A 139 -16.14 -15.33 11.32
CA GLU A 139 -15.68 -16.67 10.91
C GLU A 139 -16.66 -17.23 9.88
N SER A 140 -16.46 -16.89 8.61
CA SER A 140 -17.40 -17.21 7.55
C SER A 140 -17.35 -18.71 7.26
N GLY A 141 -18.43 -19.42 7.58
CA GLY A 141 -18.77 -20.71 6.97
C GLY A 141 -17.88 -21.90 7.33
N GLY A 142 -17.28 -21.94 8.53
CA GLY A 142 -16.46 -23.08 8.98
C GLY A 142 -15.04 -23.11 8.41
N ALA A 143 -14.61 -22.07 7.70
CA ALA A 143 -13.20 -21.86 7.37
C ALA A 143 -12.45 -21.24 8.56
N ILE A 144 -11.17 -21.57 8.70
CA ILE A 144 -10.29 -21.02 9.74
C ILE A 144 -10.21 -19.49 9.58
N GLY A 145 -10.51 -18.74 10.64
CA GLY A 145 -10.41 -17.27 10.64
C GLY A 145 -8.98 -16.75 10.50
N GLU A 146 -8.81 -15.51 10.04
CA GLU A 146 -7.49 -14.90 9.79
C GLU A 146 -6.59 -14.91 11.03
N ALA A 147 -7.14 -14.61 12.21
CA ALA A 147 -6.38 -14.61 13.46
C ALA A 147 -5.87 -16.01 13.84
N GLU A 148 -6.68 -17.05 13.62
CA GLU A 148 -6.29 -18.44 13.88
C GLU A 148 -5.25 -18.92 12.85
N LEU A 149 -5.39 -18.53 11.58
CA LEU A 149 -4.38 -18.81 10.56
C LEU A 149 -3.04 -18.12 10.87
N ALA A 150 -3.07 -16.86 11.27
CA ALA A 150 -1.88 -16.11 11.67
C ALA A 150 -1.22 -16.75 12.89
N LYS A 151 -2.01 -17.13 13.91
CA LYS A 151 -1.52 -17.84 15.10
C LYS A 151 -0.80 -19.13 14.73
N ARG A 152 -1.41 -19.99 13.90
CA ARG A 152 -0.79 -21.25 13.45
C ARG A 152 0.51 -21.01 12.69
N THR A 153 0.53 -19.96 11.86
CA THR A 153 1.73 -19.55 11.11
C THR A 153 2.83 -19.06 12.04
N TRP A 154 2.51 -18.28 13.07
CA TRP A 154 3.50 -17.83 14.05
C TRP A 154 4.09 -18.98 14.87
N ILE A 155 3.24 -19.92 15.30
CA ILE A 155 3.67 -21.12 16.01
C ILE A 155 4.59 -21.96 15.13
N SER A 156 4.25 -22.18 13.84
CA SER A 156 5.11 -22.93 12.92
C SER A 156 6.45 -22.23 12.65
N LEU A 157 6.50 -20.90 12.79
CA LEU A 157 7.71 -20.09 12.74
C LEU A 157 8.44 -19.97 14.09
N GLY A 158 8.01 -20.69 15.13
CA GLY A 158 8.72 -20.81 16.40
C GLY A 158 8.36 -19.76 17.46
N VAL A 159 7.24 -19.05 17.31
CA VAL A 159 6.64 -18.27 18.40
C VAL A 159 6.01 -19.23 19.41
N LYS A 160 6.27 -19.02 20.70
CA LYS A 160 5.75 -19.84 21.80
C LYS A 160 4.61 -19.14 22.52
#